data_AF-A0A499VPN1-F1
#
_entry.id   AF-A0A499VPN1-F1
#
_cell.length_a   1.000
_cell.length_b   1.000
_cell.length_c   1.000
_cell.angle_alpha   90.00
_cell.angle_beta   90.00
_cell.angle_gamma   90.00
#
_symmetry.space_group_name_H-M   'P 1'
#
loop_
_entity.id
_entity.type
_entity.pdbx_description
1 polymer ?
#
loop_
_entity_poly.entity_id
_entity_poly.type
_entity_poly.pdbx_seq_one_letter_code
_entity_poly.pdbx_strand_id
1 'polypeptide(L)' 'MMPDNRKAVALYERHGFTDTGESGNLLPAGVRRERVLAKSLATV' A
#
# COMPACT_ATOMS: atom_id res chain seq x y z
N MET A 1 -2.74 5.23 -14.88
CA MET A 1 -3.26 5.05 -13.51
C MET A 1 -3.95 3.70 -13.44
N MET A 2 -3.45 2.75 -12.65
CA MET A 2 -4.16 1.48 -12.43
C MET A 2 -5.26 1.71 -11.39
N PRO A 3 -6.55 1.69 -11.77
CA PRO A 3 -7.61 1.74 -10.78
C PRO A 3 -7.58 0.43 -10.00
N ASP A 4 -7.32 0.52 -8.69
CA ASP A 4 -7.36 -0.63 -7.77
C ASP A 4 -6.28 -1.70 -8.09
N ASN A 5 -5.02 -1.39 -7.78
CA ASN A 5 -3.89 -2.32 -7.94
C ASN A 5 -3.92 -3.49 -6.93
N ARG A 6 -5.05 -4.21 -6.85
CA ARG A 6 -5.29 -5.33 -5.91
C ARG A 6 -4.26 -6.44 -6.05
N LYS A 7 -3.73 -6.65 -7.27
CA LYS A 7 -2.69 -7.65 -7.53
C LYS A 7 -1.39 -7.31 -6.79
N ALA A 8 -0.97 -6.04 -6.81
CA ALA A 8 0.20 -5.62 -6.04
C ALA A 8 -0.07 -5.66 -4.54
N VAL A 9 -1.26 -5.26 -4.08
CA VAL A 9 -1.64 -5.37 -2.66
C VAL A 9 -1.52 -6.81 -2.17
N ALA A 10 -2.12 -7.78 -2.88
CA ALA A 10 -2.03 -9.19 -2.52
C ALA A 10 -0.59 -9.73 -2.56
N LEU A 11 0.24 -9.22 -3.48
CA LEU A 11 1.67 -9.54 -3.51
C LEU A 11 2.37 -9.05 -2.24
N TYR A 12 2.18 -7.79 -1.85
CA TYR A 12 2.83 -7.20 -0.68
C TYR A 12 2.35 -7.85 0.63
N GLU A 13 1.06 -8.12 0.78
CA GLU A 13 0.51 -8.82 1.95
C GLU A 13 1.17 -10.20 2.14
N ARG A 14 1.34 -10.97 1.06
CA ARG A 14 2.05 -12.26 1.10
C ARG A 14 3.51 -12.14 1.53
N HIS A 15 4.13 -10.97 1.39
CA HIS A 15 5.51 -10.72 1.78
C HIS A 15 5.65 -10.10 3.19
N GLY A 16 4.56 -10.05 3.96
CA GLY A 16 4.53 -9.56 5.33
C GLY A 16 4.35 -8.05 5.45
N PHE A 17 3.93 -7.39 4.37
CA PHE A 17 3.49 -6.00 4.45
C PHE A 17 2.05 -5.97 4.96
N THR A 18 1.74 -5.02 5.84
CA THR A 18 0.40 -4.81 6.39
C THR A 18 -0.03 -3.38 6.13
N ASP A 19 -1.32 -3.18 5.89
CA ASP A 19 -1.92 -1.85 5.79
C ASP A 19 -1.74 -1.09 7.10
N THR A 20 -1.20 0.13 7.01
CA THR A 20 -0.96 0.98 8.18
C THR A 20 -2.18 1.83 8.56
N GLY A 21 -3.23 1.84 7.74
CA GLY A 21 -4.33 2.80 7.83
C GLY A 21 -3.93 4.25 7.51
N GLU A 22 -2.66 4.50 7.18
CA GLU A 22 -2.20 5.86 6.89
C GLU A 22 -2.73 6.35 5.54
N SER A 23 -3.10 7.63 5.52
CA SER A 23 -3.47 8.32 4.30
C SER A 23 -2.21 8.67 3.52
N GLY A 24 -1.89 7.87 2.50
CA GLY A 24 -0.87 8.22 1.51
C GLY A 24 -1.28 9.43 0.66
N ASN A 25 -0.45 9.82 -0.31
CA ASN A 25 -0.74 11.04 -1.08
C ASN A 25 -1.99 10.88 -1.93
N LEU A 26 -2.58 12.02 -2.28
CA LEU A 26 -3.62 12.07 -3.29
C LEU A 26 -3.04 11.66 -4.64
N LEU A 27 -3.68 10.67 -5.26
CA LEU A 27 -3.39 10.32 -6.64
C LEU A 27 -3.73 11.52 -7.53
N PRO A 28 -3.05 11.70 -8.67
CA PRO A 28 -3.29 12.76 -9.65
C PRO A 28 -4.75 12.95 -10.10
N ALA A 29 -5.58 11.91 -9.98
CA ALA A 29 -7.01 11.99 -10.27
C ALA A 29 -7.82 12.66 -9.15
N GLY A 30 -7.22 12.98 -7.99
CA GLY A 30 -7.85 13.70 -6.87
C GLY A 30 -8.90 12.91 -6.06
N VAL A 31 -9.41 11.80 -6.59
CA VAL A 31 -10.51 11.03 -5.97
C VAL A 31 -10.01 9.95 -5.01
N ARG A 32 -8.76 9.50 -5.16
CA ARG A 32 -8.21 8.36 -4.42
C ARG A 32 -6.88 8.72 -3.77
N ARG A 33 -6.60 8.12 -2.62
CA ARG A 33 -5.30 8.20 -1.95
C ARG A 33 -4.50 6.94 -2.19
N GLU A 34 -3.18 7.08 -2.13
CA GLU A 34 -2.26 5.95 -2.05
C GLU A 34 -2.53 5.15 -0.77
N ARG A 35 -2.34 3.84 -0.87
CA ARG A 35 -2.38 2.93 0.27
C ARG A 35 -0.98 2.75 0.81
N VAL A 36 -0.80 3.00 2.11
CA VAL A 36 0.50 2.82 2.78
C VAL A 36 0.55 1.43 3.40
N LEU A 37 1.57 0.67 3.03
CA LEU A 37 1.84 -0.67 3.53
C LEU A 37 3.20 -0.66 4.22
N ALA A 38 3.30 -1.22 5.42
CA ALA A 38 4.56 -1.33 6.16
C ALA A 38 4.93 -2.78 6.42
N LYS A 39 6.23 -3.06 6.43
CA LYS A 39 6.81 -4.33 6.84
C LYS A 39 7.87 -4.06 7.88
N SER A 40 7.75 -4.67 9.05
CA SER A 40 8.79 -4.62 10.08
C SER A 40 10.01 -5.41 9.58
N LEU A 41 11.15 -4.74 9.51
CA LEU A 41 12.43 -5.40 9.31
C LEU A 41 12.93 -5.81 10.70
N ALA A 42 13.12 -7.11 10.92
CA ALA A 42 13.77 -7.55 12.15
C ALA A 42 15.19 -6.99 12.19
N THR A 43 15.54 -6.28 13.26
CA THR A 43 16.94 -5.97 13.57
C THR A 43 17.62 -7.30 13.89
N VAL A 44 18.50 -7.75 13.00
CA VAL A 44 19.43 -8.86 13.26
C VAL A 44 20.45 -8.42 14.29
#